data_AF-A0A373J904-F1
#
_entry.id   AF-A0A373J904-F1
#
_cell.length_a   1.000
_cell.length_b   1.000
_cell.length_c   1.000
_cell.angle_alpha   90.00
_cell.angle_beta   90.00
_cell.angle_gamma   90.00
#
_symmetry.space_group_name_H-M   'P 1'
#
loop_
_entity.id
_entity.type
_entity.pdbx_description
1 polymer ?
#
loop_
_entity_poly.entity_id
_entity_poly.type
_entity_poly.pdbx_seq_one_letter_code
_entity_poly.pdbx_strand_id
1 'polypeptide(L)'
;MNTPAAFTLKSESILNMLKTDISVSSNIRNMNIAIDPTKTWQGLWDTGASRTSIDKRIAKELGLIPVGKGTISTANGIISVNTYFINLTLINRVTITDILVAEADLGSEIDLLIGMDIIRHGDFSITNTNGATTFSFRIPSMKEIDYVNGIND
;
A
#
# COMPACT_ATOMS: atom_id res chain seq x y z
N MET A 1 22.39 7.74 4.51
CA MET A 1 22.07 6.31 4.36
C MET A 1 20.72 6.08 5.01
N ASN A 2 19.69 5.68 4.26
CA ASN A 2 18.37 5.42 4.86
C ASN A 2 18.47 4.14 5.70
N THR A 3 18.07 4.23 6.97
CA THR A 3 17.97 3.07 7.85
C THR A 3 16.96 2.08 7.26
N PRO A 4 17.32 0.80 7.06
CA PRO A 4 16.38 -0.21 6.61
C PRO A 4 15.20 -0.31 7.57
N ALA A 5 14.00 -0.47 7.02
CA ALA A 5 12.77 -0.61 7.79
C ALA A 5 11.99 -1.82 7.28
N ALA A 6 11.31 -2.54 8.19
CA ALA A 6 10.63 -3.78 7.86
C ALA A 6 9.43 -4.05 8.78
N PHE A 7 8.49 -4.84 8.30
CA PHE A 7 7.44 -5.44 9.13
C PHE A 7 7.21 -6.89 8.75
N THR A 8 6.57 -7.61 9.67
CA THR A 8 6.11 -8.98 9.47
C THR A 8 4.73 -9.15 10.08
N LEU A 9 3.80 -9.66 9.29
CA LEU A 9 2.48 -10.11 9.71
C LEU A 9 2.47 -11.64 9.72
N LYS A 10 1.92 -12.22 10.78
CA LYS A 10 1.68 -13.66 10.90
C LYS A 10 0.19 -13.91 11.10
N SER A 11 -0.35 -14.92 10.45
CA SER A 11 -1.74 -15.37 10.61
C SER A 11 -1.80 -16.81 11.14
N GLU A 12 -2.98 -17.20 11.64
CA GLU A 12 -3.27 -18.56 12.08
C GLU A 12 -3.75 -19.48 10.93
N SER A 13 -3.91 -18.93 9.72
CA SER A 13 -4.40 -19.63 8.54
C SER A 13 -3.75 -19.11 7.27
N ILE A 14 -3.93 -19.80 6.15
CA ILE A 14 -3.53 -19.30 4.83
C ILE A 14 -4.45 -18.14 4.45
N LEU A 15 -3.86 -16.98 4.17
CA LEU A 15 -4.58 -15.78 3.78
C LEU A 15 -4.85 -15.75 2.27
N ASN A 16 -6.06 -15.35 1.88
CA ASN A 16 -6.41 -15.07 0.48
C ASN A 16 -6.11 -13.61 0.08
N MET A 17 -5.87 -12.74 1.06
CA MET A 17 -5.59 -11.32 0.87
C MET A 17 -4.57 -10.86 1.91
N LEU A 18 -3.64 -10.02 1.50
CA LEU A 18 -2.64 -9.43 2.38
C LEU A 18 -3.03 -7.99 2.69
N LYS A 19 -3.64 -7.81 3.86
CA LYS A 19 -4.07 -6.51 4.35
C LYS A 19 -3.18 -6.07 5.51
N THR A 20 -2.83 -4.79 5.54
CA THR A 20 -2.07 -4.18 6.64
C THR A 20 -2.69 -2.87 7.04
N ASP A 21 -2.65 -2.57 8.34
CA ASP A 21 -2.95 -1.23 8.84
C ASP A 21 -1.92 -0.24 8.28
N ILE A 22 -2.43 0.88 7.78
CA ILE A 22 -1.64 1.97 7.21
C ILE A 22 -2.16 3.31 7.72
N SER A 23 -1.28 4.30 7.78
CA SER A 23 -1.66 5.70 8.00
C SER A 23 -1.37 6.51 6.74
N VAL A 24 -2.28 7.42 6.41
CA VAL A 24 -2.19 8.31 5.26
C VAL A 24 -2.14 9.75 5.75
N SER A 25 -1.21 10.53 5.20
CA SER A 25 -1.17 11.98 5.39
C SER A 25 -0.88 12.68 4.07
N SER A 26 -1.14 13.99 3.99
CA SER A 26 -0.78 14.79 2.81
C SER A 26 -0.63 16.24 3.21
N ASN A 27 0.35 16.91 2.60
CA ASN A 27 0.49 18.37 2.68
C ASN A 27 -0.44 19.10 1.70
N ILE A 28 -1.05 18.38 0.75
CA ILE A 28 -1.93 18.93 -0.29
C ILE A 28 -3.36 18.54 0.02
N ARG A 29 -3.92 19.21 1.03
CA ARG A 29 -5.26 18.95 1.56
C ARG A 29 -5.92 20.22 2.11
N ASN A 30 -7.23 20.17 2.29
CA ASN A 30 -7.97 21.21 3.01
C ASN A 30 -7.69 21.12 4.52
N MET A 31 -6.92 22.08 5.02
CA MET A 31 -6.51 22.14 6.43
C MET A 31 -7.65 22.46 7.41
N ASN A 32 -8.81 22.91 6.93
CA ASN A 32 -9.99 23.11 7.79
C ASN A 32 -10.68 21.79 8.15
N ILE A 33 -10.34 20.69 7.48
CA ILE A 33 -10.84 19.36 7.83
C ILE A 33 -9.89 18.76 8.88
N ALA A 34 -10.38 18.59 10.11
CA ALA A 34 -9.64 17.90 11.15
C ALA A 34 -9.41 16.43 10.77
N ILE A 35 -8.21 15.92 11.02
CA ILE A 35 -7.89 14.49 10.90
C ILE A 35 -7.55 13.97 12.29
N ASP A 36 -8.04 12.77 12.61
CA ASP A 36 -7.50 11.98 13.71
C ASP A 36 -6.13 11.41 13.32
N PRO A 37 -5.01 11.88 13.93
CA PRO A 37 -3.67 11.43 13.56
C PRO A 37 -3.38 9.98 13.95
N THR A 38 -4.27 9.35 14.74
CA THR A 38 -4.15 7.95 15.15
C THR A 38 -4.95 7.00 14.26
N LYS A 39 -5.79 7.56 13.37
CA LYS A 39 -6.61 6.74 12.48
C LYS A 39 -5.75 5.97 11.49
N THR A 40 -6.08 4.69 11.35
CA THR A 40 -5.51 3.79 10.37
C THR A 40 -6.58 3.35 9.37
N TRP A 41 -6.11 2.89 8.22
CA TRP A 41 -6.90 2.38 7.11
C TRP A 41 -6.38 1.00 6.70
N GLN A 42 -7.19 0.24 5.97
CA GLN A 42 -6.80 -1.07 5.46
C GLN A 42 -6.16 -0.96 4.07
N GLY A 43 -4.85 -1.23 4.00
CA GLY A 43 -4.11 -1.33 2.74
C GLY A 43 -4.04 -2.77 2.24
N LEU A 44 -4.58 -3.06 1.05
CA LEU A 44 -4.44 -4.33 0.36
C LEU A 44 -3.20 -4.30 -0.54
N TRP A 45 -2.33 -5.29 -0.42
CA TRP A 45 -1.15 -5.44 -1.29
C TRP A 45 -1.49 -6.21 -2.57
N ASP A 46 -1.23 -5.61 -3.73
CA ASP A 46 -1.61 -6.16 -5.03
C ASP A 46 -0.48 -6.01 -6.06
N THR A 47 0.19 -7.13 -6.37
CA THR A 47 1.25 -7.18 -7.38
C THR A 47 0.72 -7.05 -8.81
N GLY A 48 -0.59 -7.23 -9.04
CA GLY A 48 -1.25 -7.00 -10.31
C GLY A 48 -1.52 -5.52 -10.61
N ALA A 49 -1.46 -4.65 -9.60
CA ALA A 49 -1.66 -3.21 -9.76
C ALA A 49 -0.34 -2.49 -10.06
N SER A 50 -0.24 -1.80 -11.20
CA SER A 50 0.97 -1.02 -11.53
C SER A 50 1.13 0.26 -10.69
N ARG A 51 0.03 0.78 -10.14
CA ARG A 51 -0.01 2.01 -9.33
C ARG A 51 -0.85 1.83 -8.09
N THR A 52 -0.48 2.53 -7.02
CA THR A 52 -1.22 2.58 -5.78
C THR A 52 -2.47 3.45 -5.94
N SER A 53 -3.58 2.98 -5.39
CA SER A 53 -4.87 3.67 -5.44
C SER A 53 -5.43 3.92 -4.05
N ILE A 54 -6.17 5.02 -3.90
CA ILE A 54 -6.86 5.41 -2.67
C ILE A 54 -8.36 5.45 -2.93
N ASP A 55 -9.14 4.92 -2.00
CA ASP A 55 -10.59 4.98 -2.12
C ASP A 55 -11.09 6.44 -2.03
N LYS A 56 -12.06 6.79 -2.88
CA LYS A 56 -12.69 8.12 -2.94
C LYS A 56 -13.22 8.59 -1.58
N ARG A 57 -13.71 7.68 -0.73
CA ARG A 57 -14.17 8.01 0.63
C ARG A 57 -13.02 8.53 1.47
N ILE A 58 -11.86 7.90 1.40
CA ILE A 58 -10.69 8.27 2.19
C ILE A 58 -10.10 9.58 1.68
N ALA A 59 -10.01 9.76 0.35
CA ALA A 59 -9.59 11.03 -0.22
C ALA A 59 -10.47 12.20 0.26
N LYS A 60 -11.80 11.99 0.28
CA LYS A 60 -12.77 12.96 0.80
C LYS A 60 -12.63 13.18 2.31
N GLU A 61 -12.51 12.12 3.09
CA GLU A 61 -12.38 12.18 4.55
C GLU A 61 -11.12 12.95 4.96
N LEU A 62 -10.01 12.70 4.27
CA LEU A 62 -8.75 13.41 4.45
C LEU A 62 -8.76 14.81 3.82
N GLY A 63 -9.80 15.19 3.08
CA GLY A 63 -9.84 16.49 2.42
C GLY A 63 -8.75 16.68 1.37
N LEU A 64 -8.30 15.62 0.70
CA LEU A 64 -7.23 15.70 -0.29
C LEU A 64 -7.65 16.59 -1.46
N ILE A 65 -6.72 17.41 -1.94
CA ILE A 65 -6.95 18.28 -3.10
C ILE A 65 -6.38 17.57 -4.34
N PRO A 66 -7.18 17.33 -5.40
CA PRO A 66 -6.68 16.73 -6.62
C PRO A 66 -5.53 17.55 -7.22
N VAL A 67 -4.44 16.88 -7.57
CA VAL A 67 -3.26 17.51 -8.22
C VAL A 67 -3.20 17.25 -9.73
N GLY A 68 -4.13 16.46 -10.24
CA GLY A 68 -4.19 16.09 -11.65
C GLY A 68 -5.22 15.01 -11.94
N LYS A 69 -5.11 14.46 -13.14
CA LYS A 69 -5.88 13.31 -13.59
C LYS A 69 -4.95 12.15 -13.94
N GLY A 70 -5.35 10.95 -13.55
CA GLY A 70 -4.74 9.69 -13.97
C GLY A 70 -5.75 8.83 -14.71
N THR A 71 -5.31 7.68 -15.21
CA THR A 71 -6.18 6.69 -15.82
C THR A 71 -6.13 5.38 -15.05
N ILE A 72 -7.28 4.74 -14.90
CA ILE A 72 -7.38 3.37 -14.37
C ILE A 72 -8.10 2.49 -15.39
N SER A 73 -7.63 1.25 -15.53
CA SER A 73 -8.27 0.25 -16.38
C SER A 73 -9.32 -0.49 -15.59
N THR A 74 -10.54 -0.52 -16.09
CA THR A 74 -11.66 -1.26 -15.52
C THR A 74 -12.18 -2.27 -16.53
N ALA A 75 -13.07 -3.17 -16.11
CA ALA A 75 -13.75 -4.09 -17.03
C ALA A 75 -14.53 -3.37 -18.14
N ASN A 76 -14.94 -2.12 -17.90
CA ASN A 76 -15.69 -1.28 -18.83
C ASN A 76 -14.78 -0.31 -19.62
N GLY A 77 -13.46 -0.53 -19.59
CA GLY A 77 -12.48 0.30 -20.28
C GLY A 77 -11.70 1.24 -19.37
N ILE A 78 -10.99 2.18 -19.98
CA ILE A 78 -10.12 3.13 -19.27
C ILE A 78 -10.94 4.36 -18.87
N ILE A 79 -10.90 4.71 -17.59
CA ILE A 79 -11.55 5.92 -17.06
C ILE A 79 -10.53 6.90 -16.51
N SER A 80 -10.86 8.19 -16.60
CA SER A 80 -10.05 9.28 -16.03
C SER A 80 -10.49 9.56 -14.59
N VAL A 81 -9.52 9.57 -13.67
CA VAL A 81 -9.75 9.70 -12.22
C VAL A 81 -8.85 10.78 -11.63
N ASN A 82 -9.22 11.30 -10.46
CA ASN A 82 -8.36 12.24 -9.75
C ASN A 82 -7.07 11.55 -9.29
N THR A 83 -6.00 12.33 -9.13
CA THR A 83 -4.78 11.89 -8.47
C THR A 83 -4.43 12.79 -7.30
N TYR A 84 -3.80 12.21 -6.28
CA TYR A 84 -3.44 12.90 -5.04
C TYR A 84 -1.99 12.59 -4.67
N PHE A 85 -1.27 13.56 -4.10
CA PHE A 85 -0.02 13.28 -3.41
C PHE A 85 -0.31 12.91 -1.96
N ILE A 86 0.23 11.78 -1.51
CA ILE A 86 0.12 11.31 -0.13
C ILE A 86 1.47 10.84 0.40
N ASN A 87 1.60 10.83 1.72
CA ASN A 87 2.60 10.05 2.44
C ASN A 87 1.89 8.82 3.03
N LEU A 88 2.45 7.65 2.76
CA LEU A 88 1.98 6.38 3.30
C LEU A 88 2.92 5.90 4.39
N THR A 89 2.41 5.68 5.58
CA THR A 89 3.15 5.05 6.68
C THR A 89 2.61 3.65 6.91
N LEU A 90 3.46 2.64 6.70
CA LEU A 90 3.16 1.24 6.97
C LEU A 90 3.49 0.89 8.43
N ILE A 91 3.19 -0.36 8.81
CA ILE A 91 3.57 -0.96 10.09
C ILE A 91 5.07 -0.73 10.36
N ASN A 92 5.41 -0.49 11.63
CA ASN A 92 6.76 -0.16 12.10
C ASN A 92 7.35 1.16 11.55
N ARG A 93 6.48 2.13 11.22
CA ARG A 93 6.87 3.49 10.80
C ARG A 93 7.70 3.53 9.51
N VAL A 94 7.50 2.55 8.63
CA VAL A 94 8.03 2.62 7.27
C VAL A 94 7.23 3.68 6.52
N THR A 95 7.77 4.89 6.38
CA THR A 95 7.10 5.98 5.65
C THR A 95 7.66 6.11 4.25
N ILE A 96 6.76 6.13 3.27
CA ILE A 96 7.04 6.44 1.87
C ILE A 96 6.33 7.76 1.57
N THR A 97 7.09 8.77 1.14
CA THR A 97 6.61 10.15 1.00
C THR A 97 6.34 10.52 -0.45
N ASP A 98 5.46 11.51 -0.65
CA ASP A 98 5.15 12.13 -1.95
C ASP A 98 4.74 11.15 -3.05
N ILE A 99 3.96 10.13 -2.69
CA ILE A 99 3.45 9.12 -3.62
C ILE A 99 2.24 9.71 -4.35
N LEU A 100 2.27 9.66 -5.68
CA LEU A 100 1.12 10.02 -6.51
C LEU A 100 0.18 8.82 -6.64
N VAL A 101 -0.96 8.86 -5.96
CA VAL A 101 -1.98 7.81 -5.99
C VAL A 101 -3.16 8.18 -6.89
N ALA A 102 -3.82 7.17 -7.47
CA ALA A 102 -5.05 7.34 -8.22
C ALA A 102 -6.28 7.17 -7.31
N GLU A 103 -7.31 7.97 -7.53
CA GLU A 103 -8.62 7.75 -6.92
C GLU A 103 -9.27 6.50 -7.52
N ALA A 104 -9.86 5.67 -6.67
CA ALA A 104 -10.62 4.49 -7.09
C ALA A 104 -11.88 4.30 -6.25
N ASP A 105 -12.77 3.42 -6.72
CA ASP A 105 -13.86 2.86 -5.93
C ASP A 105 -13.45 1.46 -5.51
N LEU A 106 -12.93 1.33 -4.29
CA LEU A 106 -12.37 0.08 -3.75
C LEU A 106 -13.37 -0.68 -2.87
N GLY A 107 -14.60 -0.16 -2.74
CA GLY A 107 -15.64 -0.73 -1.89
C GLY A 107 -15.44 -0.41 -0.41
N SER A 108 -15.97 -1.27 0.47
CA SER A 108 -16.00 -1.03 1.92
C SER A 108 -14.89 -1.73 2.71
N GLU A 109 -14.21 -2.71 2.13
CA GLU A 109 -13.23 -3.54 2.84
C GLU A 109 -11.77 -3.14 2.64
N ILE A 110 -11.52 -2.27 1.65
CA ILE A 110 -10.20 -1.86 1.22
C ILE A 110 -10.24 -0.34 1.11
N ASP A 111 -9.31 0.32 1.79
CA ASP A 111 -9.20 1.77 1.80
C ASP A 111 -8.10 2.24 0.83
N LEU A 112 -7.05 1.43 0.67
CA LEU A 112 -5.97 1.63 -0.29
C LEU A 112 -5.56 0.31 -0.95
N LEU A 113 -5.24 0.38 -2.23
CA LEU A 113 -4.63 -0.71 -3.00
C LEU A 113 -3.16 -0.36 -3.22
N ILE A 114 -2.24 -1.07 -2.55
CA ILE A 114 -0.79 -0.88 -2.61
C ILE A 114 -0.24 -1.66 -3.80
N GLY A 115 0.19 -0.93 -4.82
CA GLY A 115 0.64 -1.50 -6.08
C GLY A 115 2.17 -1.63 -6.20
N MET A 116 2.59 -2.03 -7.39
CA MET A 116 3.99 -2.23 -7.77
C MET A 116 4.82 -0.96 -7.74
N ASP A 117 4.23 0.23 -7.79
CA ASP A 117 4.92 1.50 -7.56
C ASP A 117 5.49 1.62 -6.14
N ILE A 118 4.89 0.95 -5.15
CA ILE A 118 5.41 0.85 -3.78
C ILE A 118 6.21 -0.43 -3.58
N ILE A 119 5.65 -1.57 -3.98
CA ILE A 119 6.23 -2.91 -3.73
C ILE A 119 7.66 -3.01 -4.27
N ARG A 120 7.93 -2.45 -5.45
CA ARG A 120 9.24 -2.52 -6.13
C ARG A 120 10.40 -1.87 -5.39
N HIS A 121 10.14 -1.08 -4.36
CA HIS A 121 11.19 -0.41 -3.59
C HIS A 121 11.83 -1.31 -2.53
N GLY A 122 11.24 -2.48 -2.27
CA GLY A 122 11.63 -3.38 -1.21
C GLY A 122 11.61 -4.85 -1.60
N ASP A 123 11.77 -5.70 -0.60
CA ASP A 123 11.54 -7.15 -0.74
C ASP A 123 10.19 -7.49 -0.14
N PHE A 124 9.33 -8.10 -0.94
CA PHE A 124 7.99 -8.57 -0.58
C PHE A 124 8.02 -10.10 -0.54
N SER A 125 7.67 -10.71 0.59
CA SER A 125 7.78 -12.16 0.77
C SER A 125 6.57 -12.74 1.47
N ILE A 126 6.09 -13.86 0.93
CA ILE A 126 5.00 -14.66 1.49
C ILE A 126 5.52 -16.06 1.72
N THR A 127 5.38 -16.55 2.95
CA THR A 127 5.71 -17.93 3.31
C THR A 127 4.51 -18.58 3.96
N ASN A 128 4.06 -19.73 3.44
CA ASN A 128 2.93 -20.49 3.96
C ASN A 128 3.41 -21.79 4.63
N THR A 129 4.06 -21.67 5.79
CA THR A 129 4.56 -22.81 6.56
C THR A 129 3.52 -23.25 7.58
N ASN A 130 3.35 -24.57 7.76
CA ASN A 130 2.46 -25.15 8.78
C ASN A 130 1.00 -24.66 8.69
N GLY A 131 0.51 -24.37 7.48
CA GLY A 131 -0.88 -23.91 7.27
C GLY A 131 -1.14 -22.45 7.64
N ALA A 132 -0.09 -21.67 7.92
CA ALA A 132 -0.16 -20.27 8.34
C ALA A 132 0.64 -19.37 7.39
N THR A 133 0.09 -18.18 7.06
CA THR A 133 0.80 -17.18 6.27
C THR A 133 1.70 -16.32 7.14
N THR A 134 2.97 -16.19 6.73
CA THR A 134 3.87 -15.11 7.13
C THR A 134 4.05 -14.20 5.94
N PHE A 135 3.63 -12.93 6.08
CA PHE A 135 3.89 -11.88 5.11
C PHE A 135 4.92 -10.91 5.68
N SER A 136 6.01 -10.68 4.96
CA SER A 136 7.05 -9.71 5.36
C SER A 136 7.38 -8.77 4.23
N PHE A 137 7.65 -7.53 4.59
CA PHE A 137 8.14 -6.51 3.67
C PHE A 137 9.27 -5.73 4.32
N ARG A 138 10.32 -5.44 3.55
CA ARG A 138 11.41 -4.53 3.96
C ARG A 138 11.75 -3.54 2.85
N ILE A 139 12.20 -2.36 3.23
CA ILE A 139 12.69 -1.32 2.33
C ILE A 139 13.98 -0.71 2.89
N PRO A 140 15.04 -0.52 2.08
CA PRO A 140 15.18 -1.00 0.71
C PRO A 140 15.33 -2.54 0.63
N SER A 141 15.42 -3.07 -0.60
CA SER A 141 15.89 -4.44 -0.82
C SER A 141 17.33 -4.59 -0.30
N MET A 142 17.62 -5.69 0.39
CA MET A 142 18.92 -5.90 1.06
C MET A 142 19.66 -7.17 0.62
N LYS A 143 18.94 -8.17 0.13
CA LYS A 143 19.48 -9.46 -0.30
C LYS A 143 18.49 -10.11 -1.26
N GLU A 144 19.00 -10.68 -2.34
CA GLU A 144 18.23 -11.49 -3.26
C GLU A 144 17.62 -12.72 -2.56
N ILE A 145 16.33 -12.94 -2.82
CA ILE A 145 15.61 -14.13 -2.36
C ILE A 145 15.40 -15.01 -3.59
N ASP A 146 16.21 -16.04 -3.70
CA ASP A 146 16.12 -17.04 -4.77
C ASP A 146 16.02 -18.45 -4.17
N TYR A 147 14.83 -19.03 -4.28
CA TYR A 147 14.57 -20.38 -3.75
C TYR A 147 15.22 -21.48 -4.59
N VAL A 148 15.59 -21.24 -5.85
CA VAL A 148 16.33 -22.23 -6.66
C VAL A 148 17.70 -22.45 -6.05
N ASN A 149 18.38 -21.36 -5.68
CA ASN A 149 19.66 -21.42 -5.01
C ASN A 149 19.52 -21.92 -3.55
N GLY A 150 18.42 -21.59 -2.88
CA GLY A 150 18.19 -21.94 -1.47
C GLY A 150 17.56 -23.32 -1.20
N ILE A 151 17.20 -24.12 -2.20
CA ILE A 151 16.57 -25.44 -1.96
C ILE A 151 17.57 -26.50 -1.46
N ASN A 152 18.87 -26.24 -1.62
CA ASN A 152 19.96 -27.14 -1.24
C ASN A 152 20.78 -26.64 -0.02
N ASP A 153 20.40 -25.51 0.56
CA ASP A 153 20.98 -24.94 1.78
C ASP A 153 20.25 -25.45 3.02
#